data_AF-A0A256W7U2-F1
#
_entry.id   AF-A0A256W7U2-F1
#
_cell.length_a   1.000
_cell.length_b   1.000
_cell.length_c   1.000
_cell.angle_alpha   90.00
_cell.angle_beta   90.00
_cell.angle_gamma   90.00
#
_symmetry.space_group_name_H-M   'P 1'
#
loop_
_entity.id
_entity.type
_entity.pdbx_description
1 polymer ?
#
loop_
_entity_poly.entity_id
_entity_poly.type
_entity_poly.pdbx_seq_one_letter_code
_entity_poly.pdbx_strand_id
1 'polypeptide(L)'
;MTIPQLFENSVEKFPNNTLVLEKDKSRKYQPLTYLQIQNSVYNFAKGLKENGVEFGDRLALLSEGRSEWLISELGMLYIGAIDVPLSVKINELKDLSFRINHSECKYIVVSERQIKKVREIKSELKNLEKVIVILDSDLKLEADEISYDKIIELGKKSSIEIDTIWKSIKNDDIANISYTSGTTADPKGIMLTHRNYTANVEQAGSLMDVPQTYSSLLILPWDHSFGHTVGLYTLIKNGASLSVIELGKTPMETLRNIPKNIKETQPTFILSVPALAKNFKKNIEKSIKEKGPKIESLFNKALKLAYEYNGNGWD
;
A
#
# COMPACT_ATOMS: atom_id res chain seq x y z
N MET A 1 7.54 8.93 -16.98
CA MET A 1 6.92 7.67 -17.44
C MET A 1 5.65 7.41 -16.63
N THR A 2 4.78 6.52 -17.09
CA THR A 2 3.60 6.10 -16.31
C THR A 2 4.01 5.10 -15.22
N ILE A 3 3.13 4.86 -14.24
CA ILE A 3 3.37 3.86 -13.18
C ILE A 3 3.44 2.43 -13.77
N PRO A 4 2.53 2.01 -14.69
CA PRO A 4 2.69 0.73 -15.38
C PRO A 4 4.04 0.59 -16.08
N GLN A 5 4.48 1.60 -16.86
CA GLN A 5 5.79 1.56 -17.52
C GLN A 5 6.95 1.44 -16.50
N LEU A 6 6.87 2.14 -15.36
CA LEU A 6 7.87 2.04 -14.30
C LEU A 6 7.93 0.61 -13.74
N PHE A 7 6.78 -0.03 -13.50
CA PHE A 7 6.72 -1.39 -12.99
C PHE A 7 7.26 -2.39 -14.03
N GLU A 8 6.82 -2.30 -15.29
CA GLU A 8 7.31 -3.13 -16.40
C GLU A 8 8.83 -3.07 -16.57
N ASN A 9 9.39 -1.85 -16.59
CA ASN A 9 10.85 -1.65 -16.66
C ASN A 9 11.60 -2.32 -15.48
N SER A 10 10.94 -2.41 -14.32
CA SER A 10 11.52 -3.01 -13.12
C SER A 10 11.40 -4.54 -13.16
N VAL A 11 10.28 -5.08 -13.65
CA VAL A 11 10.09 -6.52 -13.85
C VAL A 11 11.07 -7.07 -14.88
N GLU A 12 11.32 -6.34 -15.98
CA GLU A 12 12.30 -6.74 -17.00
C GLU A 12 13.71 -6.87 -16.41
N LYS A 13 14.09 -5.94 -15.51
CA LYS A 13 15.43 -5.90 -14.89
C LYS A 13 15.58 -6.86 -13.71
N PHE A 14 14.52 -7.03 -12.92
CA PHE A 14 14.57 -7.70 -11.61
C PHE A 14 13.49 -8.78 -11.45
N PRO A 15 13.23 -9.65 -12.45
CA PRO A 15 12.04 -10.52 -12.44
C PRO A 15 12.01 -11.49 -11.25
N ASN A 16 13.19 -11.92 -10.81
CA ASN A 16 13.38 -12.89 -9.73
C ASN A 16 13.64 -12.26 -8.37
N ASN A 17 13.82 -10.93 -8.29
CA ASN A 17 13.95 -10.26 -6.99
C ASN A 17 12.61 -10.38 -6.23
N THR A 18 12.68 -10.42 -4.91
CA THR A 18 11.46 -10.31 -4.10
C THR A 18 10.96 -8.88 -4.10
N LEU A 19 9.69 -8.67 -4.45
CA LEU A 19 9.03 -7.36 -4.32
C LEU A 19 8.31 -7.26 -2.98
N VAL A 20 7.50 -8.27 -2.63
CA VAL A 20 6.71 -8.31 -1.39
C VAL A 20 7.14 -9.50 -0.53
N LEU A 21 7.39 -9.27 0.75
CA LEU A 21 7.41 -10.31 1.78
C LEU A 21 6.15 -10.16 2.64
N GLU A 22 5.33 -11.19 2.68
CA GLU A 22 4.12 -11.20 3.51
C GLU A 22 3.92 -12.53 4.23
N LYS A 23 3.20 -12.52 5.35
CA LYS A 23 2.96 -13.75 6.10
C LYS A 23 1.80 -14.55 5.50
N ASP A 24 2.05 -15.82 5.25
CA ASP A 24 1.00 -16.77 4.88
C ASP A 24 0.16 -17.22 6.10
N LYS A 25 -0.79 -18.15 5.87
CA LYS A 25 -1.62 -18.75 6.93
C LYS A 25 -0.81 -19.49 8.00
N SER A 26 0.45 -19.87 7.71
CA SER A 26 1.39 -20.47 8.68
C SER A 26 2.16 -19.43 9.52
N ARG A 27 1.87 -18.13 9.31
CA ARG A 27 2.52 -16.97 9.96
C ARG A 27 4.02 -16.85 9.69
N LYS A 28 4.45 -17.38 8.54
CA LYS A 28 5.83 -17.23 8.03
C LYS A 28 5.84 -16.31 6.83
N TYR A 29 6.86 -15.46 6.75
CA TYR A 29 7.07 -14.58 5.60
C TYR A 29 7.39 -15.41 4.36
N GLN A 30 6.60 -15.21 3.31
CA GLN A 30 6.79 -15.78 2.00
C GLN A 30 7.15 -14.67 1.01
N PRO A 31 8.15 -14.89 0.14
CA PRO A 31 8.50 -13.94 -0.90
C PRO A 31 7.54 -14.05 -2.08
N LEU A 32 7.15 -12.90 -2.63
CA LEU A 32 6.52 -12.74 -3.92
C LEU A 32 7.45 -11.94 -4.83
N THR A 33 7.84 -12.53 -5.95
CA THR A 33 8.76 -11.88 -6.89
C THR A 33 8.08 -10.83 -7.75
N TYR A 34 8.87 -9.94 -8.36
CA TYR A 34 8.37 -8.98 -9.35
C TYR A 34 7.55 -9.66 -10.45
N LEU A 35 8.04 -10.77 -11.00
CA LEU A 35 7.34 -11.54 -12.04
C LEU A 35 6.02 -12.15 -11.52
N GLN A 36 5.99 -12.65 -10.28
CA GLN A 36 4.77 -13.21 -9.69
C GLN A 36 3.71 -12.12 -9.43
N ILE A 37 4.14 -10.95 -8.97
CA ILE A 37 3.26 -9.79 -8.80
C ILE A 37 2.76 -9.31 -10.17
N GLN A 38 3.62 -9.20 -11.19
CA GLN A 38 3.21 -8.82 -12.54
C GLN A 38 2.14 -9.76 -13.11
N ASN A 39 2.35 -11.07 -13.01
CA ASN A 39 1.36 -12.05 -13.45
C ASN A 39 0.01 -11.86 -12.73
N SER A 40 0.04 -11.55 -11.44
CA SER A 40 -1.17 -11.28 -10.66
C SER A 40 -1.83 -9.96 -11.08
N VAL A 41 -1.05 -8.91 -11.34
CA VAL A 41 -1.51 -7.62 -11.87
C VAL A 41 -2.19 -7.79 -13.21
N TYR A 42 -1.59 -8.56 -14.12
CA TYR A 42 -2.15 -8.84 -15.45
C TYR A 42 -3.49 -9.57 -15.33
N ASN A 43 -3.56 -10.60 -14.48
CA ASN A 43 -4.80 -11.33 -14.26
C ASN A 43 -5.86 -10.44 -13.59
N PHE A 44 -5.48 -9.60 -12.63
CA PHE A 44 -6.45 -8.71 -12.00
C PHE A 44 -6.98 -7.66 -13.00
N ALA A 45 -6.08 -7.00 -13.72
CA ALA A 45 -6.40 -6.01 -14.75
C ALA A 45 -7.35 -6.56 -15.83
N LYS A 46 -7.02 -7.73 -16.40
CA LYS A 46 -7.89 -8.42 -17.37
C LYS A 46 -9.24 -8.78 -16.74
N GLY A 47 -9.23 -9.30 -15.52
CA GLY A 47 -10.44 -9.62 -14.78
C GLY A 47 -11.36 -8.41 -14.56
N LEU A 48 -10.79 -7.23 -14.27
CA LEU A 48 -11.52 -5.97 -14.17
C LEU A 48 -12.17 -5.57 -15.51
N LYS A 49 -11.41 -5.63 -16.62
CA LYS A 49 -11.96 -5.36 -17.96
C LYS A 49 -13.11 -6.31 -18.30
N GLU A 50 -12.95 -7.61 -18.05
CA GLU A 50 -14.03 -8.60 -18.24
C GLU A 50 -15.24 -8.34 -17.34
N ASN A 51 -15.05 -7.63 -16.22
CA ASN A 51 -16.14 -7.20 -15.34
C ASN A 51 -16.75 -5.84 -15.71
N GLY A 52 -16.35 -5.24 -16.83
CA GLY A 52 -16.94 -4.00 -17.33
C GLY A 52 -16.23 -2.72 -16.90
N VAL A 53 -15.09 -2.80 -16.20
CA VAL A 53 -14.32 -1.61 -15.86
C VAL A 53 -13.76 -0.98 -17.13
N GLU A 54 -13.99 0.31 -17.32
CA GLU A 54 -13.54 1.09 -18.47
C GLU A 54 -12.44 2.09 -18.07
N PHE A 55 -11.75 2.63 -19.08
CA PHE A 55 -10.76 3.69 -18.88
C PHE A 55 -11.43 4.89 -18.18
N GLY A 56 -10.78 5.43 -17.15
CA GLY A 56 -11.30 6.55 -16.36
C GLY A 56 -12.38 6.19 -15.33
N ASP A 57 -12.78 4.93 -15.21
CA ASP A 57 -13.62 4.50 -14.08
C ASP A 57 -12.85 4.63 -12.77
N ARG A 58 -13.55 5.05 -11.70
CA ARG A 58 -12.98 5.20 -10.37
C ARG A 58 -13.31 3.98 -9.53
N LEU A 59 -12.29 3.44 -8.87
CA LEU A 59 -12.42 2.30 -7.97
C LEU A 59 -11.90 2.68 -6.60
N ALA A 60 -12.73 2.52 -5.57
CA ALA A 60 -12.26 2.68 -4.21
C ALA A 60 -11.45 1.45 -3.78
N LEU A 61 -10.30 1.67 -3.13
CA LEU A 61 -9.48 0.60 -2.56
C LEU A 61 -9.42 0.74 -1.04
N LEU A 62 -10.17 -0.12 -0.34
CA LEU A 62 -10.32 -0.11 1.12
C LEU A 62 -9.82 -1.43 1.72
N SER A 63 -8.52 -1.53 1.93
CA SER A 63 -7.89 -2.70 2.53
C SER A 63 -6.67 -2.31 3.35
N GLU A 64 -6.34 -3.12 4.34
CA GLU A 64 -5.04 -3.08 4.99
C GLU A 64 -3.91 -3.43 4.00
N GLY A 65 -2.67 -3.08 4.34
CA GLY A 65 -1.50 -3.40 3.51
C GLY A 65 -1.31 -4.91 3.39
N ARG A 66 -1.30 -5.41 2.15
CA ARG A 66 -1.15 -6.82 1.73
C ARG A 66 -0.84 -6.87 0.23
N SER A 67 -0.33 -7.99 -0.28
CA SER A 67 0.00 -8.10 -1.71
C SER A 67 -1.19 -7.81 -2.62
N GLU A 68 -2.40 -8.25 -2.26
CA GLU A 68 -3.62 -8.01 -3.03
C GLU A 68 -3.97 -6.52 -3.11
N TRP A 69 -3.58 -5.71 -2.12
CA TRP A 69 -3.74 -4.24 -2.20
C TRP A 69 -2.87 -3.68 -3.34
N LEU A 70 -1.59 -4.04 -3.37
CA LEU A 70 -0.64 -3.58 -4.40
C LEU A 70 -1.04 -4.08 -5.79
N ILE A 71 -1.44 -5.35 -5.88
CA ILE A 71 -1.91 -5.95 -7.14
C ILE A 71 -3.17 -5.26 -7.62
N SER A 72 -4.09 -4.92 -6.71
CA SER A 72 -5.34 -4.24 -7.05
C SER A 72 -5.09 -2.86 -7.61
N GLU A 73 -4.28 -2.04 -6.93
CA GLU A 73 -3.92 -0.71 -7.40
C GLU A 73 -3.26 -0.80 -8.78
N LEU A 74 -2.18 -1.57 -8.91
CA LEU A 74 -1.48 -1.70 -10.19
C LEU A 74 -2.42 -2.23 -11.27
N GLY A 75 -3.27 -3.21 -10.99
CA GLY A 75 -4.21 -3.74 -11.98
C GLY A 75 -5.24 -2.71 -12.46
N MET A 76 -5.73 -1.82 -11.59
CA MET A 76 -6.56 -0.68 -11.99
C MET A 76 -5.77 0.26 -12.92
N LEU A 77 -4.55 0.60 -12.51
CA LEU A 77 -3.67 1.49 -13.27
C LEU A 77 -3.26 0.90 -14.62
N TYR A 78 -3.21 -0.42 -14.78
CA TYR A 78 -2.87 -1.07 -16.05
C TYR A 78 -3.98 -0.98 -17.11
N ILE A 79 -5.21 -0.68 -16.68
CA ILE A 79 -6.36 -0.51 -17.60
C ILE A 79 -6.80 0.95 -17.73
N GLY A 80 -6.01 1.88 -17.16
CA GLY A 80 -6.31 3.31 -17.14
C GLY A 80 -7.50 3.67 -16.24
N ALA A 81 -7.87 2.77 -15.32
CA ALA A 81 -8.80 3.09 -14.25
C ALA A 81 -8.08 3.87 -13.14
N ILE A 82 -8.85 4.60 -12.35
CA ILE A 82 -8.36 5.52 -11.33
C ILE A 82 -8.55 4.88 -9.96
N ASP A 83 -7.45 4.73 -9.23
CA ASP A 83 -7.49 4.28 -7.84
C ASP A 83 -7.96 5.41 -6.91
N VAL A 84 -8.86 5.08 -5.98
CA VAL A 84 -9.30 5.97 -4.91
C VAL A 84 -8.99 5.27 -3.58
N PRO A 85 -7.76 5.40 -3.07
CA PRO A 85 -7.35 4.66 -1.90
C PRO A 85 -8.01 5.28 -0.66
N LEU A 86 -8.61 4.43 0.18
CA LEU A 86 -9.34 4.85 1.36
C LEU A 86 -8.71 4.24 2.60
N SER A 87 -8.47 5.09 3.60
CA SER A 87 -7.88 4.64 4.85
C SER A 87 -8.85 3.73 5.60
N VAL A 88 -8.35 2.55 6.01
CA VAL A 88 -9.06 1.65 6.94
C VAL A 88 -9.35 2.31 8.29
N LYS A 89 -8.71 3.45 8.59
CA LYS A 89 -8.91 4.25 9.80
C LYS A 89 -10.14 5.15 9.75
N ILE A 90 -10.77 5.33 8.59
CA ILE A 90 -12.04 6.06 8.47
C ILE A 90 -13.13 5.19 9.12
N ASN A 91 -13.67 5.64 10.25
CA ASN A 91 -14.71 4.92 10.99
C ASN A 91 -16.06 5.64 10.88
N GLU A 92 -16.04 6.93 10.59
CA GLU A 92 -17.21 7.74 10.29
C GLU A 92 -17.75 7.34 8.92
N LEU A 93 -18.79 6.50 8.90
CA LEU A 93 -19.38 5.98 7.67
C LEU A 93 -19.86 7.07 6.70
N LYS A 94 -20.28 8.23 7.22
CA LYS A 94 -20.63 9.39 6.39
C LYS A 94 -19.43 9.97 5.64
N ASP A 95 -18.24 9.97 6.26
CA ASP A 95 -17.00 10.39 5.58
C ASP A 95 -16.66 9.37 4.47
N LEU A 96 -16.78 8.07 4.77
CA LEU A 96 -16.56 7.01 3.77
C LEU A 96 -17.52 7.13 2.57
N SER A 97 -18.82 7.25 2.85
CA SER A 97 -19.89 7.44 1.84
C SER A 97 -19.66 8.72 1.03
N PHE A 98 -19.28 9.82 1.68
CA PHE A 98 -18.94 11.08 1.01
C PHE A 98 -17.81 10.89 0.01
N ARG A 99 -16.67 10.30 0.41
CA ARG A 99 -15.50 10.14 -0.48
C ARG A 99 -15.81 9.27 -1.69
N ILE A 100 -16.54 8.17 -1.49
CA ILE A 100 -16.91 7.24 -2.56
C ILE A 100 -17.87 7.92 -3.54
N ASN A 101 -18.90 8.64 -3.04
CA ASN A 101 -19.82 9.38 -3.90
C ASN A 101 -19.17 10.57 -4.60
N HIS A 102 -18.33 11.33 -3.89
CA HIS A 102 -17.66 12.53 -4.42
C HIS A 102 -16.61 12.19 -5.48
N SER A 103 -15.96 11.03 -5.37
CA SER A 103 -15.10 10.49 -6.44
C SER A 103 -15.87 9.74 -7.51
N GLU A 104 -17.19 9.58 -7.33
CA GLU A 104 -18.08 8.85 -8.23
C GLU A 104 -17.56 7.43 -8.53
N CYS A 105 -17.04 6.75 -7.49
CA CYS A 105 -16.56 5.38 -7.62
C CYS A 105 -17.69 4.45 -8.09
N LYS A 106 -17.38 3.67 -9.12
CA LYS A 106 -18.27 2.62 -9.64
C LYS A 106 -17.98 1.26 -9.05
N TYR A 107 -16.75 1.03 -8.61
CA TYR A 107 -16.37 -0.24 -7.99
C TYR A 107 -15.66 0.01 -6.68
N ILE A 108 -15.67 -1.00 -5.81
CA ILE A 108 -14.92 -0.99 -4.55
C ILE A 108 -14.16 -2.30 -4.45
N VAL A 109 -12.84 -2.25 -4.32
CA VAL A 109 -12.03 -3.37 -3.84
C VAL A 109 -11.87 -3.24 -2.32
N VAL A 110 -12.29 -4.23 -1.56
CA VAL A 110 -12.37 -4.15 -0.10
C VAL A 110 -11.90 -5.44 0.56
N SER A 111 -11.17 -5.34 1.68
CA SER A 111 -10.83 -6.52 2.47
C SER A 111 -12.02 -7.05 3.27
N GLU A 112 -12.01 -8.34 3.57
CA GLU A 112 -13.00 -8.98 4.44
C GLU A 112 -13.18 -8.25 5.79
N ARG A 113 -12.11 -7.65 6.33
CA ARG A 113 -12.15 -6.88 7.58
C ARG A 113 -12.93 -5.57 7.47
N GLN A 114 -13.00 -4.99 6.26
CA GLN A 114 -13.62 -3.69 6.01
C GLN A 114 -14.98 -3.80 5.32
N ILE A 115 -15.37 -4.98 4.81
CA ILE A 115 -16.62 -5.19 4.05
C ILE A 115 -17.88 -4.71 4.79
N LYS A 116 -17.90 -4.86 6.12
CA LYS A 116 -19.05 -4.41 6.94
C LYS A 116 -19.33 -2.92 6.76
N LYS A 117 -18.28 -2.08 6.71
CA LYS A 117 -18.43 -0.63 6.49
C LYS A 117 -19.07 -0.34 5.14
N VAL A 118 -18.65 -1.06 4.09
CA VAL A 118 -19.18 -0.91 2.73
C VAL A 118 -20.65 -1.33 2.67
N ARG A 119 -21.00 -2.51 3.22
CA ARG A 119 -22.39 -2.99 3.26
C ARG A 119 -23.33 -2.04 3.98
N GLU A 120 -22.88 -1.39 5.06
CA GLU A 120 -23.69 -0.43 5.82
C GLU A 120 -24.01 0.86 5.05
N ILE A 121 -23.13 1.31 4.15
CA ILE A 121 -23.34 2.55 3.37
C ILE A 121 -23.81 2.29 1.94
N LYS A 122 -23.87 1.02 1.53
CA LYS A 122 -24.04 0.59 0.14
C LYS A 122 -25.25 1.20 -0.55
N SER A 123 -26.36 1.32 0.16
CA SER A 123 -27.61 1.94 -0.34
C SER A 123 -27.50 3.44 -0.59
N GLU A 124 -26.47 4.11 -0.05
CA GLU A 124 -26.20 5.54 -0.24
C GLU A 124 -25.24 5.80 -1.42
N LEU A 125 -24.63 4.77 -1.99
CA LEU A 125 -23.61 4.88 -3.04
C LEU A 125 -24.26 4.93 -4.42
N LYS A 126 -24.32 6.12 -5.00
CA LYS A 126 -25.15 6.41 -6.19
C LYS A 126 -24.65 5.76 -7.47
N ASN A 127 -23.34 5.55 -7.57
CA ASN A 127 -22.67 5.07 -8.78
C ASN A 127 -22.15 3.63 -8.64
N LEU A 128 -22.33 2.99 -7.49
CA LEU A 128 -21.75 1.68 -7.22
C LEU A 128 -22.40 0.60 -8.10
N GLU A 129 -21.58 -0.06 -8.90
CA GLU A 129 -21.95 -1.16 -9.78
C GLU A 129 -21.56 -2.52 -9.18
N LYS A 130 -20.40 -2.60 -8.51
CA LYS A 130 -19.93 -3.87 -7.92
C LYS A 130 -18.93 -3.70 -6.79
N VAL A 131 -18.94 -4.66 -5.85
CA VAL A 131 -17.95 -4.76 -4.77
C VAL A 131 -17.09 -6.02 -4.97
N ILE A 132 -15.77 -5.83 -5.03
CA ILE A 132 -14.77 -6.88 -5.14
C ILE A 132 -14.18 -7.14 -3.75
N VAL A 133 -14.39 -8.34 -3.21
CA VAL A 133 -14.03 -8.67 -1.83
C VAL A 133 -12.78 -9.54 -1.79
N ILE A 134 -11.74 -9.08 -1.09
CA ILE A 134 -10.57 -9.89 -0.76
C ILE A 134 -10.91 -10.74 0.47
N LEU A 135 -11.05 -12.04 0.25
CA LEU A 135 -11.51 -13.00 1.25
C LEU A 135 -10.33 -13.60 2.02
N ASP A 136 -10.47 -13.66 3.34
CA ASP A 136 -9.54 -14.35 4.24
C ASP A 136 -10.17 -15.66 4.78
N SER A 137 -11.50 -15.77 4.72
CA SER A 137 -12.31 -16.91 5.18
C SER A 137 -13.47 -17.23 4.23
N ASP A 138 -14.32 -18.19 4.61
CA ASP A 138 -15.51 -18.59 3.84
C ASP A 138 -16.70 -17.61 4.02
N LEU A 139 -16.43 -16.30 4.03
CA LEU A 139 -17.46 -15.27 4.13
C LEU A 139 -18.44 -15.40 2.96
N LYS A 140 -19.73 -15.43 3.28
CA LYS A 140 -20.79 -15.40 2.26
C LYS A 140 -20.90 -14.01 1.62
N LEU A 141 -20.76 -13.99 0.29
CA LEU A 141 -20.93 -12.80 -0.53
C LEU A 141 -22.41 -12.47 -0.77
N GLU A 142 -22.71 -11.18 -0.89
CA GLU A 142 -24.00 -10.66 -1.37
C GLU A 142 -24.10 -10.74 -2.91
N ALA A 143 -25.28 -10.49 -3.47
CA ALA A 143 -25.55 -10.75 -4.90
C ALA A 143 -24.71 -9.89 -5.87
N ASP A 144 -24.34 -8.69 -5.45
CA ASP A 144 -23.53 -7.70 -6.17
C ASP A 144 -22.10 -7.61 -5.64
N GLU A 145 -21.67 -8.65 -4.91
CA GLU A 145 -20.29 -8.87 -4.50
C GLU A 145 -19.65 -9.99 -5.32
N ILE A 146 -18.36 -9.84 -5.62
CA ILE A 146 -17.55 -10.85 -6.29
C ILE A 146 -16.23 -11.02 -5.53
N SER A 147 -15.73 -12.24 -5.40
CA SER A 147 -14.44 -12.44 -4.75
C SER A 147 -13.29 -11.94 -5.64
N TYR A 148 -12.24 -11.43 -5.00
CA TYR A 148 -10.98 -11.06 -5.65
C TYR A 148 -10.42 -12.24 -6.47
N ASP A 149 -10.42 -13.45 -5.90
CA ASP A 149 -9.98 -14.66 -6.61
C ASP A 149 -10.77 -14.93 -7.88
N LYS A 150 -12.07 -14.61 -7.89
CA LYS A 150 -12.89 -14.77 -9.09
C LYS A 150 -12.50 -13.79 -10.19
N ILE A 151 -12.15 -12.55 -9.83
CA ILE A 151 -11.60 -11.57 -10.78
C ILE A 151 -10.29 -12.09 -11.37
N ILE A 152 -9.39 -12.62 -10.53
CA ILE A 152 -8.14 -13.24 -10.98
C ILE A 152 -8.40 -14.42 -11.93
N GLU A 153 -9.35 -15.30 -11.61
CA GLU A 153 -9.74 -16.43 -12.49
C GLU A 153 -10.27 -15.97 -13.85
N LEU A 154 -11.09 -14.91 -13.87
CA LEU A 154 -11.61 -14.34 -15.12
C LEU A 154 -10.46 -13.82 -15.97
N GLY A 155 -9.52 -13.08 -15.38
CA GLY A 155 -8.37 -12.57 -16.12
C GLY A 155 -7.42 -13.64 -16.63
N LYS A 156 -7.23 -14.75 -15.90
CA LYS A 156 -6.46 -15.92 -16.38
C LYS A 156 -7.06 -16.54 -17.64
N LYS A 157 -8.39 -16.46 -17.81
CA LYS A 157 -9.13 -17.00 -18.96
C LYS A 157 -9.32 -15.97 -20.09
N SER A 158 -9.05 -14.70 -19.80
CA SER A 158 -9.25 -13.61 -20.75
C SER A 158 -8.18 -13.61 -21.85
N SER A 159 -8.62 -13.36 -23.07
CA SER A 159 -7.74 -13.13 -24.23
C SER A 159 -7.36 -11.66 -24.43
N ILE A 160 -7.66 -10.79 -23.46
CA ILE A 160 -7.31 -9.37 -23.53
C ILE A 160 -5.78 -9.19 -23.57
N GLU A 161 -5.32 -8.46 -24.59
CA GLU A 161 -3.93 -8.04 -24.77
C GLU A 161 -3.62 -6.84 -23.88
N ILE A 162 -3.35 -7.10 -22.61
CA ILE A 162 -3.13 -6.06 -21.59
C ILE A 162 -2.00 -5.10 -21.96
N ASP A 163 -1.00 -5.59 -22.69
CA ASP A 163 0.13 -4.82 -23.21
C ASP A 163 -0.28 -3.66 -24.12
N THR A 164 -1.34 -3.85 -24.91
CA THR A 164 -1.86 -2.79 -25.78
C THR A 164 -2.51 -1.68 -24.93
N ILE A 165 -3.16 -2.06 -23.84
CA ILE A 165 -3.90 -1.16 -22.97
C ILE A 165 -2.93 -0.30 -22.15
N TRP A 166 -2.04 -0.92 -21.37
CA TRP A 166 -1.19 -0.15 -20.47
C TRP A 166 -0.21 0.77 -21.22
N LYS A 167 0.23 0.38 -22.43
CA LYS A 167 1.06 1.24 -23.31
C LYS A 167 0.30 2.44 -23.88
N SER A 168 -1.03 2.41 -23.88
CA SER A 168 -1.86 3.53 -24.35
C SER A 168 -1.96 4.67 -23.32
N ILE A 169 -1.77 4.35 -22.03
CA ILE A 169 -1.89 5.27 -20.89
C ILE A 169 -0.84 6.37 -20.96
N LYS A 170 -1.24 7.60 -20.65
CA LYS A 170 -0.42 8.80 -20.73
C LYS A 170 0.07 9.24 -19.36
N ASN A 171 1.12 10.06 -19.39
CA ASN A 171 1.77 10.57 -18.18
C ASN A 171 0.84 11.46 -17.34
N ASP A 172 -0.06 12.19 -18.01
CA ASP A 172 -1.03 13.14 -17.48
C ASP A 172 -2.40 12.52 -17.18
N ASP A 173 -2.61 11.24 -17.50
CA ASP A 173 -3.78 10.50 -17.03
C ASP A 173 -3.76 10.43 -15.50
N ILE A 174 -4.94 10.57 -14.89
CA ILE A 174 -5.12 10.47 -13.45
C ILE A 174 -4.88 9.03 -13.03
N ALA A 175 -3.94 8.82 -12.11
CA ALA A 175 -3.69 7.52 -11.51
C ALA A 175 -4.51 7.35 -10.22
N ASN A 176 -4.62 8.42 -9.44
CA ASN A 176 -5.10 8.33 -8.07
C ASN A 176 -5.91 9.57 -7.65
N ILE A 177 -6.97 9.37 -6.87
CA ILE A 177 -7.67 10.45 -6.15
C ILE A 177 -7.45 10.26 -4.64
N SER A 178 -6.44 10.96 -4.11
CA SER A 178 -6.09 10.91 -2.69
C SER A 178 -6.89 11.95 -1.91
N TYR A 179 -7.57 11.55 -0.84
CA TYR A 179 -8.34 12.49 -0.03
C TYR A 179 -7.57 13.00 1.20
N THR A 180 -7.67 14.30 1.45
CA THR A 180 -7.11 14.94 2.66
C THR A 180 -8.22 15.56 3.50
N SER A 181 -8.06 15.48 4.83
CA SER A 181 -8.91 16.22 5.76
C SER A 181 -8.59 17.71 5.61
N GLY A 182 -9.42 18.46 4.88
CA GLY A 182 -9.32 19.90 4.81
C GLY A 182 -9.58 20.53 6.17
N THR A 183 -9.13 21.77 6.37
CA THR A 183 -9.40 22.55 7.60
C THR A 183 -10.85 23.04 7.71
N THR A 184 -11.67 22.82 6.69
CA THR A 184 -13.03 23.37 6.56
C THR A 184 -14.01 22.28 6.11
N ALA A 185 -14.57 21.56 7.09
CA ALA A 185 -15.66 20.58 6.99
C ALA A 185 -15.41 19.31 6.14
N ASP A 186 -15.38 19.38 4.81
CA ASP A 186 -15.39 18.20 3.94
C ASP A 186 -14.00 17.83 3.36
N PRO A 187 -13.70 16.52 3.21
CA PRO A 187 -12.45 16.07 2.59
C PRO A 187 -12.30 16.56 1.15
N LYS A 188 -11.06 16.91 0.76
CA LYS A 188 -10.73 17.32 -0.61
C LYS A 188 -10.04 16.18 -1.36
N GLY A 189 -10.55 15.83 -2.55
CA GLY A 189 -9.93 14.86 -3.45
C GLY A 189 -8.83 15.50 -4.29
N ILE A 190 -7.60 15.05 -4.10
CA ILE A 190 -6.41 15.49 -4.84
C ILE A 190 -6.23 14.53 -6.01
N MET A 191 -6.39 15.04 -7.24
CA MET A 191 -6.13 14.28 -8.45
C MET A 191 -4.62 14.22 -8.70
N LEU A 192 -4.06 13.01 -8.65
CA LEU A 192 -2.64 12.75 -8.89
C LEU A 192 -2.49 11.97 -10.19
N THR A 193 -1.75 12.55 -11.13
CA THR A 193 -1.39 11.90 -12.39
C THR A 193 -0.33 10.82 -12.17
N HIS A 194 -0.18 9.91 -13.13
CA HIS A 194 0.96 8.99 -13.12
C HIS A 194 2.30 9.73 -13.01
N ARG A 195 2.45 10.86 -13.71
CA ARG A 195 3.69 11.63 -13.69
C ARG A 195 3.96 12.29 -12.35
N ASN A 196 2.93 12.67 -11.58
CA ASN A 196 3.14 13.22 -10.24
C ASN A 196 3.91 12.22 -9.36
N TYR A 197 3.50 10.96 -9.36
CA TYR A 197 4.20 9.92 -8.60
C TYR A 197 5.59 9.61 -9.16
N THR A 198 5.71 9.34 -10.47
CA THR A 198 7.01 8.95 -11.03
C THR A 198 8.04 10.07 -10.95
N ALA A 199 7.63 11.35 -11.05
CA ALA A 199 8.52 12.49 -10.86
C ALA A 199 9.03 12.58 -9.41
N ASN A 200 8.18 12.33 -8.42
CA ASN A 200 8.58 12.31 -7.01
C ASN A 200 9.57 11.18 -6.73
N VAL A 201 9.35 9.99 -7.31
CA VAL A 201 10.27 8.85 -7.17
C VAL A 201 11.62 9.12 -7.84
N GLU A 202 11.62 9.76 -9.01
CA GLU A 202 12.85 10.20 -9.69
C GLU A 202 13.62 11.23 -8.85
N GLN A 203 12.93 12.23 -8.32
CA GLN A 203 13.54 13.26 -7.48
C GLN A 203 14.06 12.68 -6.15
N ALA A 204 13.31 11.83 -5.47
CA ALA A 204 13.76 11.18 -4.24
C ALA A 204 15.03 10.36 -4.47
N GLY A 205 15.10 9.64 -5.59
CA GLY A 205 16.30 8.88 -5.99
C GLY A 205 17.52 9.74 -6.34
N SER A 206 17.37 11.06 -6.50
CA SER A 206 18.51 11.98 -6.65
C SER A 206 19.13 12.41 -5.32
N LEU A 207 18.42 12.17 -4.20
CA LEU A 207 18.85 12.54 -2.85
C LEU A 207 19.34 11.35 -2.03
N MET A 208 18.78 10.16 -2.29
CA MET A 208 19.12 8.94 -1.57
C MET A 208 19.13 7.75 -2.52
N ASP A 209 20.24 7.02 -2.54
CA ASP A 209 20.34 5.76 -3.25
C ASP A 209 19.57 4.65 -2.53
N VAL A 210 18.77 3.91 -3.29
CA VAL A 210 18.07 2.71 -2.81
C VAL A 210 18.51 1.54 -3.70
N PRO A 211 19.56 0.80 -3.32
CA PRO A 211 19.97 -0.39 -4.05
C PRO A 211 18.88 -1.46 -4.07
N GLN A 212 18.90 -2.33 -5.10
CA GLN A 212 17.99 -3.49 -5.20
C GLN A 212 18.07 -4.46 -4.01
N THR A 213 19.17 -4.44 -3.25
CA THR A 213 19.36 -5.26 -2.06
C THR A 213 18.65 -4.70 -0.83
N TYR A 214 18.11 -3.48 -0.91
CA TYR A 214 17.45 -2.86 0.23
C TYR A 214 16.08 -3.50 0.46
N SER A 215 15.71 -3.53 1.74
CA SER A 215 14.40 -3.95 2.19
C SER A 215 13.83 -2.93 3.18
N SER A 216 12.51 -2.80 3.19
CA SER A 216 11.80 -1.95 4.16
C SER A 216 10.59 -2.68 4.74
N LEU A 217 10.36 -2.52 6.03
CA LEU A 217 9.07 -2.90 6.63
C LEU A 217 8.11 -1.73 6.43
N LEU A 218 7.10 -1.91 5.57
CA LEU A 218 6.22 -0.81 5.19
C LEU A 218 5.18 -0.54 6.28
N ILE A 219 5.57 0.33 7.22
CA ILE A 219 4.75 0.73 8.37
C ILE A 219 3.81 1.91 8.10
N LEU A 220 4.04 2.62 6.99
CA LEU A 220 3.22 3.75 6.58
C LEU A 220 1.88 3.25 6.02
N PRO A 221 0.80 4.03 6.12
CA PRO A 221 -0.45 3.70 5.45
C PRO A 221 -0.23 3.61 3.94
N TRP A 222 -0.71 2.52 3.33
CA TRP A 222 -0.56 2.30 1.88
C TRP A 222 -1.48 3.26 1.11
N ASP A 223 -2.59 3.69 1.71
CA ASP A 223 -3.53 4.66 1.15
C ASP A 223 -3.02 6.11 1.08
N HIS A 224 -1.87 6.41 1.67
CA HIS A 224 -1.34 7.77 1.75
C HIS A 224 -0.27 8.02 0.67
N SER A 225 -0.30 9.18 0.01
CA SER A 225 0.63 9.51 -1.10
C SER A 225 2.12 9.37 -0.73
N PHE A 226 2.48 9.72 0.52
CA PHE A 226 3.81 9.45 1.06
C PHE A 226 4.13 7.95 1.00
N GLY A 227 3.28 7.07 1.55
CA GLY A 227 3.44 5.62 1.53
C GLY A 227 3.57 5.04 0.12
N HIS A 228 2.74 5.48 -0.83
CA HIS A 228 2.87 5.12 -2.24
C HIS A 228 4.25 5.46 -2.80
N THR A 229 4.65 6.73 -2.66
CA THR A 229 5.88 7.24 -3.28
C THR A 229 7.09 6.51 -2.73
N VAL A 230 7.28 6.52 -1.41
CA VAL A 230 8.53 6.07 -0.78
C VAL A 230 8.52 4.58 -0.42
N GLY A 231 7.34 4.03 -0.15
CA GLY A 231 7.15 2.67 0.34
C GLY A 231 6.78 1.67 -0.74
N LEU A 232 6.18 2.11 -1.85
CA LEU A 232 5.82 1.23 -2.97
C LEU A 232 6.71 1.56 -4.18
N TYR A 233 6.52 2.72 -4.80
CA TYR A 233 7.09 3.02 -6.12
C TYR A 233 8.60 3.22 -6.11
N THR A 234 9.18 3.80 -5.06
CA THR A 234 10.65 3.86 -4.91
C THR A 234 11.26 2.47 -4.77
N LEU A 235 10.63 1.55 -4.04
CA LEU A 235 11.16 0.19 -3.92
C LEU A 235 11.01 -0.57 -5.24
N ILE A 236 9.85 -0.46 -5.88
CA ILE A 236 9.57 -1.05 -7.21
C ILE A 236 10.61 -0.59 -8.24
N LYS A 237 10.79 0.73 -8.41
CA LYS A 237 11.73 1.29 -9.40
C LYS A 237 13.14 0.70 -9.30
N ASN A 238 13.57 0.41 -8.08
CA ASN A 238 14.94 0.03 -7.77
C ASN A 238 15.15 -1.47 -7.64
N GLY A 239 14.13 -2.32 -7.85
CA GLY A 239 14.27 -3.77 -7.68
C GLY A 239 14.39 -4.21 -6.22
N ALA A 240 14.05 -3.31 -5.28
CA ALA A 240 14.13 -3.52 -3.84
C ALA A 240 12.85 -4.21 -3.31
N SER A 241 12.84 -4.54 -2.02
CA SER A 241 11.76 -5.32 -1.40
C SER A 241 11.03 -4.58 -0.28
N LEU A 242 9.74 -4.85 -0.14
CA LEU A 242 8.92 -4.38 0.97
C LEU A 242 8.37 -5.57 1.76
N SER A 243 8.35 -5.44 3.09
CA SER A 243 7.71 -6.40 3.99
C SER A 243 6.40 -5.84 4.52
N VAL A 244 5.37 -6.67 4.55
CA VAL A 244 4.04 -6.35 5.09
C VAL A 244 4.04 -6.54 6.60
N ILE A 245 3.40 -5.62 7.33
CA ILE A 245 3.20 -5.79 8.77
C ILE A 245 2.20 -6.93 9.02
N GLU A 246 2.52 -7.81 9.97
CA GLU A 246 1.57 -8.79 10.47
C GLU A 246 0.40 -8.10 11.19
N LEU A 247 -0.80 -8.15 10.60
CA LEU A 247 -1.98 -7.56 11.19
C LEU A 247 -2.43 -8.33 12.44
N GLY A 248 -2.64 -7.60 13.53
CA GLY A 248 -3.34 -8.11 14.72
C GLY A 248 -4.86 -8.10 14.54
N LYS A 249 -5.58 -8.57 15.57
CA LYS A 249 -7.04 -8.42 15.66
C LYS A 249 -7.45 -6.99 15.96
N THR A 250 -6.56 -6.23 16.60
CA THR A 250 -6.75 -4.82 16.92
C THR A 250 -5.60 -3.98 16.38
N PRO A 251 -5.79 -2.66 16.18
CA PRO A 251 -4.69 -1.76 15.81
C PRO A 251 -3.52 -1.82 16.79
N MET A 252 -3.80 -2.05 18.07
CA MET A 252 -2.77 -2.14 19.10
C MET A 252 -1.94 -3.42 18.93
N GLU A 253 -2.57 -4.55 18.66
CA GLU A 253 -1.87 -5.80 18.35
C GLU A 253 -0.98 -5.67 17.11
N THR A 254 -1.47 -5.02 16.04
CA THR A 254 -0.65 -4.72 14.85
C THR A 254 0.61 -3.93 15.22
N LEU A 255 0.47 -2.87 16.03
CA LEU A 255 1.62 -2.09 16.51
C LEU A 255 2.59 -2.92 17.35
N ARG A 256 2.11 -3.86 18.16
CA ARG A 256 2.94 -4.78 18.95
C ARG A 256 3.69 -5.79 18.08
N ASN A 257 3.21 -6.08 16.88
CA ASN A 257 3.90 -6.99 15.95
C ASN A 257 5.10 -6.32 15.26
N ILE A 258 5.14 -4.99 15.16
CA ILE A 258 6.22 -4.28 14.44
C ILE A 258 7.63 -4.68 14.94
N PRO A 259 7.97 -4.66 16.25
CA PRO A 259 9.30 -5.09 16.69
C PRO A 259 9.63 -6.55 16.36
N LYS A 260 8.62 -7.44 16.35
CA LYS A 260 8.79 -8.84 15.96
C LYS A 260 9.06 -8.94 14.46
N ASN A 261 8.29 -8.23 13.64
CA ASN A 261 8.45 -8.23 12.18
C ASN A 261 9.80 -7.63 11.79
N ILE A 262 10.27 -6.55 12.43
CA ILE A 262 11.63 -6.01 12.23
C ILE A 262 12.69 -7.09 12.47
N LYS A 263 12.54 -7.90 13.53
CA LYS A 263 13.48 -9.00 13.81
C LYS A 263 13.40 -10.11 12.75
N GLU A 264 12.21 -10.42 12.26
CA GLU A 264 11.99 -11.48 11.25
C GLU A 264 12.47 -11.06 9.86
N THR A 265 12.26 -9.79 9.45
CA THR A 265 12.51 -9.32 8.09
C THR A 265 13.80 -8.53 7.92
N GLN A 266 14.42 -8.08 9.03
CA GLN A 266 15.68 -7.32 9.05
C GLN A 266 15.70 -6.20 7.99
N PRO A 267 14.75 -5.25 8.03
CA PRO A 267 14.67 -4.21 7.02
C PRO A 267 15.92 -3.34 7.05
N THR A 268 16.46 -3.00 5.87
CA THR A 268 17.61 -2.09 5.72
C THR A 268 17.27 -0.69 6.23
N PHE A 269 16.06 -0.22 5.95
CA PHE A 269 15.57 1.05 6.44
C PHE A 269 14.08 0.96 6.77
N ILE A 270 13.60 1.88 7.60
CA ILE A 270 12.18 1.99 7.94
C ILE A 270 11.81 3.47 7.88
N LEU A 271 10.77 3.78 7.09
CA LEU A 271 10.23 5.12 7.03
C LEU A 271 9.13 5.25 8.07
N SER A 272 9.32 6.16 9.02
CA SER A 272 8.48 6.29 10.21
C SER A 272 7.96 7.71 10.36
N VAL A 273 6.89 7.84 11.15
CA VAL A 273 6.34 9.13 11.57
C VAL A 273 6.86 9.51 12.96
N PRO A 274 6.94 10.80 13.32
CA PRO A 274 7.51 11.23 14.60
C PRO A 274 6.88 10.55 15.83
N ALA A 275 5.56 10.31 15.80
CA ALA A 275 4.86 9.63 16.89
C ALA A 275 5.36 8.19 17.12
N LEU A 276 5.62 7.44 16.05
CA LEU A 276 6.11 6.07 16.15
C LEU A 276 7.60 6.02 16.52
N ALA A 277 8.41 6.92 15.98
CA ALA A 277 9.80 7.09 16.39
C ALA A 277 9.93 7.41 17.89
N LYS A 278 9.09 8.31 18.43
CA LYS A 278 9.01 8.62 19.87
C LYS A 278 8.65 7.38 20.70
N ASN A 279 7.71 6.56 20.22
CA ASN A 279 7.33 5.32 20.90
C ASN A 279 8.48 4.29 20.93
N PHE A 280 9.23 4.12 19.83
CA PHE A 280 10.42 3.27 19.82
C PHE A 280 11.46 3.76 20.81
N LYS A 281 11.80 5.05 20.79
CA LYS A 281 12.74 5.66 21.73
C LYS A 281 12.32 5.39 23.18
N LYS A 282 11.07 5.68 23.54
CA LYS A 282 10.53 5.46 24.88
C LYS A 282 10.65 3.99 25.33
N ASN A 283 10.35 3.04 24.45
CA ASN A 283 10.45 1.62 24.76
C ASN A 283 11.91 1.17 24.93
N ILE A 284 12.82 1.64 24.09
CA ILE A 284 14.26 1.38 24.20
C ILE A 284 14.79 1.91 25.54
N GLU A 285 14.50 3.18 25.86
CA GLU A 285 14.90 3.81 27.12
C GLU A 285 14.33 3.10 28.35
N LYS A 286 13.06 2.68 28.28
CA LYS A 286 12.43 1.88 29.34
C LYS A 286 13.16 0.54 29.55
N SER A 287 13.41 -0.20 28.48
CA SER A 287 14.12 -1.49 28.56
C SER A 287 15.56 -1.35 29.03
N ILE A 288 16.22 -0.21 28.81
CA ILE A 288 17.55 0.08 29.35
C ILE A 288 17.49 0.38 30.84
N LYS A 289 16.52 1.20 31.29
CA LYS A 289 16.28 1.49 32.71
C LYS A 289 16.03 0.23 33.53
N GLU A 290 15.24 -0.70 32.98
CA GLU A 290 14.94 -1.99 33.62
C GLU A 290 16.18 -2.88 33.82
N LYS A 291 17.29 -2.63 33.11
CA LYS A 291 18.58 -3.35 33.30
C LYS A 291 19.44 -2.77 34.44
N GLY A 292 18.97 -1.72 35.12
CA GLY A 292 19.60 -1.14 36.30
C GLY A 292 20.55 0.03 36.02
N PRO A 293 20.95 0.76 37.08
CA PRO A 293 21.58 2.08 36.97
C PRO A 293 22.95 2.07 36.29
N LYS A 294 23.70 0.97 36.40
CA LYS A 294 25.01 0.83 35.75
C LYS A 294 24.88 0.81 34.21
N ILE A 295 23.93 0.03 33.70
CA ILE A 295 23.69 -0.09 32.25
C ILE A 295 23.09 1.21 31.70
N GLU A 296 22.15 1.82 32.43
CA GLU A 296 21.58 3.12 32.06
C GLU A 296 22.65 4.22 31.98
N SER A 297 23.56 4.32 32.96
CA SER A 297 24.65 5.29 32.93
C SER A 297 25.58 5.10 31.73
N LEU A 298 25.92 3.84 31.41
CA LEU A 298 26.74 3.53 30.24
C LEU A 298 26.04 3.92 28.93
N PHE A 299 24.75 3.58 28.80
CA PHE A 299 23.96 3.95 27.63
C PHE A 299 23.89 5.47 27.45
N ASN A 300 23.61 6.22 28.51
CA ASN A 300 23.52 7.68 28.43
C ASN A 300 24.86 8.33 28.07
N LYS A 301 25.99 7.80 28.56
CA LYS A 301 27.33 8.25 28.16
C LYS A 301 27.59 7.98 26.67
N ALA A 302 27.27 6.77 26.21
CA ALA A 302 27.42 6.39 24.80
C ALA A 302 26.53 7.24 23.89
N LEU A 303 25.29 7.51 24.31
CA LEU A 303 24.35 8.34 23.56
C LEU A 303 24.83 9.80 23.46
N LYS A 304 25.36 10.36 24.56
CA LYS A 304 25.96 11.69 24.56
C LYS A 304 27.13 11.78 23.58
N LEU A 305 28.05 10.81 23.63
CA LEU A 305 29.17 10.72 22.69
C LEU A 305 28.68 10.60 21.23
N ALA A 306 27.63 9.81 21.00
CA ALA A 306 27.06 9.65 19.67
C ALA A 306 26.48 10.96 19.13
N TYR A 307 25.81 11.77 19.96
CA TYR A 307 25.32 13.10 19.54
C TYR A 307 26.46 14.09 19.31
N GLU A 308 27.50 14.08 20.14
CA GLU A 308 28.69 14.92 19.92
C GLU A 308 29.41 14.58 18.60
N TYR A 309 29.45 13.29 18.22
CA TYR A 309 30.13 12.84 17.01
C TYR A 309 29.29 12.99 15.73
N ASN A 310 28.00 12.63 15.77
CA ASN A 310 27.13 12.60 14.59
C ASN A 310 26.28 13.88 14.42
N GLY A 311 26.25 14.78 15.40
CA GLY A 311 25.28 15.87 15.46
C GLY A 311 23.86 15.41 15.80
N ASN A 312 22.91 16.34 15.75
CA ASN A 312 21.48 16.09 15.93
C ASN A 312 20.72 15.96 14.59
N GLY A 313 21.45 15.93 13.47
CA GLY A 313 20.91 15.80 12.13
C GLY A 313 20.33 17.09 11.54
N TRP A 314 20.52 18.23 12.20
CA TRP A 314 20.16 19.58 11.72
C TRP A 314 21.36 20.53 11.66
N ASP A 315 22.46 20.12 12.27
CA ASP A 315 23.69 20.84 12.60
C ASP A 315 24.90 20.16 11.96
#